data_AF-A0A6A7BNY8-F1
#
_entry.id   AF-A0A6A7BNY8-F1
#
_cell.length_a   1.000
_cell.length_b   1.000
_cell.length_c   1.000
_cell.angle_alpha   90.00
_cell.angle_beta   90.00
_cell.angle_gamma   90.00
#
_symmetry.space_group_name_H-M   'P 1'
#
loop_
_entity.id
_entity.type
_entity.pdbx_description
1 polymer ?
#
loop_
_entity_poly.entity_id
_entity_poly.type
_entity_poly.pdbx_seq_one_letter_code
_entity_poly.pdbx_strand_id
1 'polypeptide(L)'
;MSANVGLPTPRGSGTSGYVQRNLSSLKPRDQHPSSNQSQEEVMKLEQRKPDAAILEHERLRAIEVKVFELRDRLEDEGLDEDQIEVKCEQLRKELHGKASKTFTKGTKDLRSHQVHEIAQAKSDESERLRRALGIPREHQQRQGER
;
A
#
# COMPACT_ATOMS: atom_id res chain seq x y z
N MET A 1 -8.89 -1.77 -46.22
CA MET A 1 -9.00 -0.31 -45.97
C MET A 1 -8.13 0.01 -44.77
N SER A 2 -7.11 0.86 -44.91
CA SER A 2 -6.35 1.35 -43.76
C SER A 2 -7.32 2.12 -42.85
N ALA A 3 -7.18 2.00 -41.54
CA ALA A 3 -8.05 2.64 -40.55
C ALA A 3 -7.84 4.16 -40.50
N ASN A 4 -8.08 4.85 -41.62
CA ASN A 4 -7.79 6.26 -41.85
C ASN A 4 -6.36 6.68 -41.46
N VAL A 5 -5.39 5.79 -41.67
CA VAL A 5 -3.97 5.99 -41.40
C VAL A 5 -3.16 5.85 -42.69
N GLY A 6 -2.24 6.78 -42.93
CA GLY A 6 -1.40 6.82 -44.14
C GLY A 6 -1.71 7.98 -45.08
N LEU A 7 -1.10 7.94 -46.29
CA LEU A 7 -1.32 8.93 -47.35
C LEU A 7 -2.52 8.53 -48.23
N PRO A 8 -3.30 9.50 -48.75
CA PRO A 8 -4.42 9.22 -49.66
C PRO A 8 -3.96 8.67 -51.01
N THR A 9 -2.81 9.15 -51.51
CA THR A 9 -2.10 8.55 -52.65
C THR A 9 -0.58 8.64 -52.43
N PRO A 10 0.22 7.65 -52.88
CA PRO A 10 1.69 7.73 -52.86
C PRO A 10 2.28 8.69 -53.92
N ARG A 11 1.45 9.16 -54.87
CA ARG A 11 1.89 10.01 -55.97
C ARG A 11 2.20 11.42 -55.44
N GLY A 12 3.42 11.90 -55.68
CA GLY A 12 3.86 13.21 -55.23
C GLY A 12 4.48 13.23 -53.81
N SER A 13 4.44 12.13 -53.05
CA SER A 13 5.12 12.06 -51.74
C SER A 13 6.59 11.70 -51.82
N GLY A 14 7.07 11.25 -52.99
CA GLY A 14 8.46 10.81 -53.18
C GLY A 14 8.83 9.51 -52.44
N THR A 15 7.84 8.75 -51.97
CA THR A 15 8.04 7.49 -51.21
C THR A 15 7.10 6.39 -51.73
N SER A 16 7.31 5.14 -51.28
CA SER A 16 6.50 3.98 -51.72
C SER A 16 5.07 3.95 -51.15
N GLY A 17 4.75 4.83 -50.19
CA GLY A 17 3.45 4.82 -49.50
C GLY A 17 3.28 3.67 -48.50
N TYR A 18 4.35 2.93 -48.16
CA TYR A 18 4.29 1.85 -47.17
C TYR A 18 4.13 2.41 -45.75
N VAL A 19 3.08 1.99 -45.04
CA VAL A 19 2.75 2.44 -43.68
C VAL A 19 2.95 1.28 -42.70
N GLN A 20 3.91 1.43 -41.79
CA GLN A 20 4.15 0.48 -40.71
C GLN A 20 3.45 0.95 -39.43
N ARG A 21 2.85 0.00 -38.70
CA ARG A 21 2.34 0.28 -37.34
C ARG A 21 3.51 0.60 -36.40
N ASN A 22 3.34 1.60 -35.54
CA ASN A 22 4.32 1.87 -34.49
C ASN A 22 4.32 0.70 -33.47
N LEU A 23 5.47 0.06 -33.26
CA LEU A 23 5.64 -1.02 -32.28
C LEU A 23 5.72 -0.51 -30.83
N SER A 24 6.12 0.74 -30.62
CA SER A 24 6.19 1.36 -29.28
C SER A 24 4.90 2.06 -28.87
N SER A 25 3.88 2.09 -29.74
CA SER A 25 2.58 2.63 -29.38
C SER A 25 1.90 1.69 -28.37
N LEU A 26 1.87 2.12 -27.12
CA LEU A 26 1.16 1.42 -26.05
C LEU A 26 -0.34 1.49 -26.35
N LYS A 27 -0.97 0.32 -26.49
CA LYS A 27 -2.43 0.25 -26.53
C LYS A 27 -2.97 0.64 -25.14
N PRO A 28 -4.01 1.50 -25.07
CA PRO A 28 -4.71 1.72 -23.82
C PRO A 28 -5.11 0.37 -23.23
N ARG A 29 -4.81 0.17 -21.95
CA ARG A 29 -5.22 -1.03 -21.23
C ARG A 29 -6.75 -1.05 -21.22
N ASP A 30 -7.35 -2.12 -21.74
CA ASP A 30 -8.80 -2.30 -21.65
C ASP A 30 -9.21 -2.18 -20.17
N GLN A 31 -9.99 -1.15 -19.86
CA GLN A 31 -10.44 -0.87 -18.49
C GLN A 31 -11.50 -1.87 -18.02
N HIS A 32 -12.08 -2.61 -18.96
CA HIS A 32 -13.01 -3.67 -18.64
C HIS A 32 -12.24 -4.98 -18.46
N PRO A 33 -12.32 -5.65 -17.30
CA PRO A 33 -11.98 -7.06 -17.26
C PRO A 33 -12.90 -7.73 -18.29
N SER A 34 -12.30 -8.41 -19.26
CA SER A 34 -13.05 -9.25 -20.19
C SER A 34 -14.01 -10.10 -19.38
N SER A 35 -15.27 -10.18 -19.77
CA SER A 35 -16.31 -10.99 -19.14
C SER A 35 -15.99 -12.50 -19.07
N ASN A 36 -14.79 -12.89 -19.51
CA ASN A 36 -14.22 -14.22 -19.47
C ASN A 36 -13.14 -14.42 -18.39
N GLN A 37 -12.91 -13.45 -17.49
CA GLN A 37 -12.07 -13.73 -16.31
C GLN A 37 -12.82 -14.72 -15.42
N SER A 38 -12.28 -15.93 -15.29
CA SER A 38 -12.84 -16.94 -14.38
C SER A 38 -12.85 -16.38 -12.96
N GLN A 39 -13.78 -16.84 -12.10
CA GLN A 39 -13.82 -16.43 -10.69
C GLN A 39 -12.46 -16.65 -10.00
N GLU A 40 -11.65 -17.60 -10.48
CA GLU A 40 -10.28 -17.87 -10.03
C GLU A 40 -9.30 -16.72 -10.34
N GLU A 41 -9.45 -16.03 -11.47
CA GLU A 41 -8.62 -14.86 -11.80
C GLU A 41 -8.99 -13.64 -10.97
N VAL A 42 -10.28 -13.49 -10.62
CA VAL A 42 -10.76 -12.44 -9.71
C VAL A 42 -10.31 -12.71 -8.27
N MET A 43 -10.31 -13.98 -7.84
CA MET A 43 -9.77 -14.38 -6.52
C MET A 43 -8.25 -14.19 -6.43
N LYS A 44 -7.51 -14.28 -7.55
CA LYS A 44 -6.06 -13.97 -7.59
C LYS A 44 -5.74 -12.47 -7.45
N LEU A 45 -6.73 -11.59 -7.56
CA LEU A 45 -6.59 -10.17 -7.21
C LEU A 45 -6.78 -9.92 -5.71
N GLU A 46 -6.48 -10.90 -4.86
CA GLU A 46 -6.36 -10.65 -3.42
C GLU A 46 -5.39 -9.49 -3.18
N GLN A 47 -5.86 -8.49 -2.43
CA GLN A 47 -5.03 -7.37 -2.01
C GLN A 47 -3.89 -7.92 -1.17
N ARG A 48 -2.63 -7.65 -1.58
CA ARG A 48 -1.45 -8.10 -0.84
C ARG A 48 -1.57 -7.65 0.61
N LYS A 49 -1.53 -8.62 1.53
CA LYS A 49 -1.60 -8.36 2.96
C LYS A 49 -0.36 -7.58 3.40
N PRO A 50 -0.48 -6.67 4.37
CA PRO A 50 0.69 -6.04 4.96
C PRO A 50 1.58 -7.09 5.63
N ASP A 51 2.89 -6.88 5.61
CA ASP A 51 3.87 -7.79 6.20
C ASP A 51 3.98 -7.48 7.70
N ALA A 52 3.75 -8.49 8.54
CA ALA A 52 3.80 -8.36 10.00
C ALA A 52 5.20 -7.98 10.49
N ALA A 53 6.26 -8.49 9.87
CA ALA A 53 7.63 -8.20 10.29
C ALA A 53 7.98 -6.72 10.10
N ILE A 54 7.50 -6.12 8.99
CA ILE A 54 7.73 -4.70 8.70
C ILE A 54 6.95 -3.81 9.68
N LEU A 55 5.70 -4.19 10.00
CA LEU A 55 4.89 -3.46 10.98
C LEU A 55 5.51 -3.50 12.39
N GLU A 56 6.02 -4.67 12.80
CA GLU A 56 6.73 -4.81 14.08
C GLU A 56 8.02 -3.98 14.11
N HIS A 57 8.77 -3.99 13.01
CA HIS A 57 9.99 -3.20 12.90
C HIS A 57 9.72 -1.70 13.02
N GLU A 58 8.72 -1.15 12.31
CA GLU A 58 8.35 0.27 12.43
C GLU A 58 7.90 0.62 13.86
N ARG A 59 7.17 -0.29 14.53
CA ARG A 59 6.76 -0.10 15.92
C ARG A 59 7.96 -0.04 16.87
N LEU A 60 8.93 -0.94 16.74
CA LEU A 60 10.15 -0.95 17.55
C LEU A 60 11.01 0.28 17.25
N ARG A 61 11.16 0.64 15.98
CA ARG A 61 11.85 1.85 15.55
C ARG A 61 11.25 3.11 16.17
N ALA A 62 9.93 3.21 16.22
CA ALA A 62 9.26 4.35 16.86
C ALA A 62 9.54 4.46 18.37
N ILE A 63 9.81 3.35 19.05
CA ILE A 63 10.23 3.33 20.46
C ILE A 63 11.67 3.83 20.56
N GLU A 64 12.58 3.26 19.78
CA GLU A 64 14.01 3.63 19.83
C GLU A 64 14.25 5.08 19.43
N VAL A 65 13.49 5.63 18.48
CA VAL A 65 13.57 7.07 18.14
C VAL A 65 13.22 7.94 19.35
N LYS A 66 12.21 7.58 20.15
CA LYS A 66 11.86 8.35 21.37
C LYS A 66 12.91 8.22 22.46
N VAL A 67 13.52 7.04 22.61
CA VAL A 67 14.64 6.82 23.54
C VAL A 67 15.83 7.67 23.12
N PHE A 68 16.12 7.71 21.81
CA PHE A 68 17.19 8.54 21.26
C PHE A 68 16.94 10.04 21.47
N GLU A 69 15.72 10.52 21.18
CA GLU A 69 15.35 11.92 21.47
C GLU A 69 15.49 12.29 22.96
N LEU A 70 15.21 11.34 23.86
CA LEU A 70 15.41 11.56 25.30
C LEU A 70 16.89 11.61 25.65
N ARG A 71 17.70 10.72 25.07
CA ARG A 71 19.15 10.73 25.24
C ARG A 71 19.75 12.08 24.83
N ASP A 72 19.46 12.55 23.63
CA ASP A 72 19.96 13.84 23.11
C ASP A 72 19.63 14.99 24.08
N ARG A 73 18.40 15.03 24.62
CA ARG A 73 18.00 16.06 25.59
C ARG A 73 18.78 15.99 26.90
N LEU A 74 19.02 14.79 27.42
CA LEU A 74 19.75 14.63 28.68
C LEU A 74 21.25 14.91 28.52
N GLU A 75 21.82 14.64 27.34
CA GLU A 75 23.18 15.03 26.99
C GLU A 75 23.31 16.56 26.90
N ASP A 76 22.35 17.25 26.28
CA ASP A 76 22.30 18.72 26.25
C ASP A 76 22.16 19.34 27.65
N GLU A 77 21.46 18.66 28.56
CA GLU A 77 21.33 19.06 29.98
C GLU A 77 22.61 18.81 30.80
N GLY A 78 23.61 18.10 30.25
CA GLY A 78 24.89 17.83 30.91
C GLY A 78 24.80 16.77 32.03
N LEU A 79 23.85 15.84 31.93
CA LEU A 79 23.74 14.72 32.87
C LEU A 79 24.85 13.69 32.65
N ASP A 80 25.15 12.94 33.71
CA ASP A 80 26.14 11.87 33.69
C ASP A 80 25.66 10.65 32.87
N GLU A 81 26.56 9.99 32.15
CA GLU A 81 26.25 8.89 31.22
C GLU A 81 25.47 7.75 31.90
N ASP A 82 25.84 7.40 33.14
CA ASP A 82 25.17 6.33 33.90
C ASP A 82 23.70 6.69 34.20
N GLN A 83 23.42 7.97 34.49
CA GLN A 83 22.07 8.43 34.76
C GLN A 83 21.21 8.50 33.50
N ILE A 84 21.84 8.82 32.36
CA ILE A 84 21.20 8.83 31.04
C ILE A 84 20.77 7.42 30.67
N GLU A 85 21.64 6.42 30.86
CA GLU A 85 21.33 5.03 30.53
C GLU A 85 20.15 4.49 31.34
N VAL A 86 20.13 4.74 32.65
CA VAL A 86 19.02 4.32 33.54
C VAL A 86 17.69 4.94 33.10
N LYS A 87 17.67 6.25 32.79
CA LYS A 87 16.45 6.93 32.31
C LYS A 87 16.00 6.41 30.94
N CYS A 88 16.93 6.16 30.03
CA CYS A 88 16.65 5.56 28.72
C CYS A 88 16.06 4.16 28.84
N GLU A 89 16.60 3.32 29.72
CA GLU A 89 16.12 1.95 29.92
C GLU A 89 14.71 1.93 30.55
N GLN A 90 14.46 2.83 31.52
CA GLN A 90 13.12 3.03 32.09
C GLN A 90 12.11 3.42 30.99
N LEU A 91 12.45 4.39 30.14
CA LEU A 91 11.58 4.81 29.03
C LEU A 91 11.34 3.65 28.05
N ARG A 92 12.37 2.89 27.70
CA ARG A 92 12.26 1.72 26.81
C ARG A 92 11.26 0.71 27.39
N LYS A 93 11.38 0.34 28.66
CA LYS A 93 10.46 -0.59 29.35
C LYS A 93 9.02 -0.06 29.34
N GLU A 94 8.82 1.22 29.65
CA GLU A 94 7.50 1.84 29.61
C GLU A 94 6.85 1.82 28.22
N LEU A 95 7.60 2.21 27.20
CA LEU A 95 7.10 2.32 25.84
C LEU A 95 6.82 0.94 25.23
N HIS A 96 7.62 -0.09 25.54
CA HIS A 96 7.32 -1.47 25.17
C HIS A 96 5.96 -1.94 25.73
N GLY A 97 5.66 -1.62 26.99
CA GLY A 97 4.37 -1.93 27.62
C GLY A 97 3.20 -1.17 26.99
N LYS A 98 3.37 0.14 26.75
CA LYS A 98 2.34 1.03 26.19
C LYS A 98 2.07 0.77 24.69
N ALA A 99 3.08 0.35 23.93
CA ALA A 99 2.97 0.21 22.49
C ALA A 99 1.97 -0.89 22.05
N SER A 100 1.58 -1.80 22.95
CA SER A 100 0.58 -2.83 22.67
C SER A 100 -0.83 -2.27 22.49
N LYS A 101 -1.11 -1.04 22.95
CA LYS A 101 -2.47 -0.50 23.05
C LYS A 101 -2.77 0.73 22.17
N THR A 102 -1.76 1.41 21.59
CA THR A 102 -1.97 2.84 21.23
C THR A 102 -1.46 3.28 19.85
N PHE A 103 -0.85 2.43 19.02
CA PHE A 103 -0.23 2.90 17.76
C PHE A 103 -1.10 2.77 16.49
N THR A 104 -2.42 2.89 16.59
CA THR A 104 -3.26 2.98 15.37
C THR A 104 -3.25 4.43 14.86
N LYS A 105 -2.30 4.77 13.98
CA LYS A 105 -2.33 6.03 13.23
C LYS A 105 -3.39 5.97 12.13
N GLY A 106 -4.07 7.10 11.89
CA GLY A 106 -4.99 7.22 10.77
C GLY A 106 -4.24 7.30 9.44
N THR A 107 -4.87 6.87 8.34
CA THR A 107 -4.31 6.89 6.98
C THR A 107 -3.77 8.26 6.54
N LYS A 108 -4.31 9.36 7.10
CA LYS A 108 -3.91 10.74 6.78
C LYS A 108 -2.57 11.16 7.37
N ASP A 109 -2.15 10.52 8.46
CA ASP A 109 -0.89 10.85 9.16
C ASP A 109 0.30 10.04 8.62
N LEU A 110 0.03 9.07 7.74
CA LEU A 110 1.02 8.18 7.16
C LEU A 110 1.69 8.82 5.95
N ARG A 111 3.01 8.66 5.86
CA ARG A 111 3.79 9.15 4.72
C ARG A 111 3.66 8.19 3.54
N SER A 112 3.86 8.69 2.32
CA SER A 112 3.73 7.89 1.09
C SER A 112 4.60 6.63 1.03
N HIS A 113 5.72 6.59 1.73
CA HIS A 113 6.62 5.43 1.80
C HIS A 113 6.20 4.35 2.81
N GLN A 114 5.22 4.62 3.69
CA GLN A 114 4.75 3.67 4.71
C GLN A 114 3.69 2.73 4.12
N VAL A 115 4.07 2.01 3.06
CA VAL A 115 3.14 1.22 2.24
C VAL A 115 2.40 0.16 3.06
N HIS A 116 3.07 -0.50 4.00
CA HIS A 116 2.48 -1.55 4.83
C HIS A 116 1.52 -1.00 5.88
N GLU A 117 1.85 0.12 6.53
CA GLU A 117 0.96 0.80 7.47
C GLU A 117 -0.29 1.33 6.74
N ILE A 118 -0.12 1.91 5.54
CA ILE A 118 -1.23 2.36 4.70
C ILE A 118 -2.11 1.17 4.30
N ALA A 119 -1.50 0.03 3.93
CA ALA A 119 -2.24 -1.18 3.58
C ALA A 119 -3.02 -1.75 4.77
N GLN A 120 -2.41 -1.78 5.96
CA GLN A 120 -3.07 -2.20 7.19
C GLN A 120 -4.26 -1.29 7.52
N ALA A 121 -4.04 0.03 7.53
CA ALA A 121 -5.08 0.99 7.84
C ALA A 121 -6.24 0.94 6.82
N LYS A 122 -5.95 0.77 5.52
CA LYS A 122 -6.98 0.57 4.49
C LYS A 122 -7.74 -0.75 4.66
N SER A 123 -7.06 -1.82 5.07
CA SER A 123 -7.70 -3.11 5.39
C SER A 123 -8.67 -2.94 6.55
N ASP A 124 -8.27 -2.24 7.61
CA ASP A 124 -9.10 -1.99 8.79
C ASP A 124 -10.29 -1.07 8.47
N GLU A 125 -10.08 -0.02 7.67
CA GLU A 125 -11.15 0.85 7.16
C GLU A 125 -12.16 0.07 6.31
N SER A 126 -11.66 -0.77 5.39
CA SER A 126 -12.48 -1.64 4.54
C SER A 126 -13.26 -2.66 5.36
N GLU A 127 -12.64 -3.23 6.40
CA GLU A 127 -13.31 -4.14 7.30
C GLU A 127 -14.42 -3.42 8.09
N ARG A 128 -14.14 -2.22 8.59
CA ARG A 128 -15.13 -1.41 9.30
C ARG A 128 -16.31 -1.06 8.41
N LEU A 129 -16.06 -0.69 7.16
CA LEU A 129 -17.10 -0.42 6.17
C LEU A 129 -17.92 -1.69 5.85
N ARG A 130 -17.25 -2.83 5.65
CA ARG A 130 -17.92 -4.13 5.44
C ARG A 130 -18.89 -4.45 6.57
N ARG A 131 -18.46 -4.27 7.83
CA ARG A 131 -19.30 -4.48 9.02
C ARG A 131 -20.48 -3.51 9.05
N ALA A 132 -20.25 -2.23 8.75
CA ALA A 132 -21.30 -1.21 8.73
C ALA A 132 -22.37 -1.47 7.66
N LEU A 133 -21.96 -1.99 6.50
CA LEU A 133 -22.86 -2.37 5.40
C LEU A 133 -23.52 -3.75 5.61
N GLY A 134 -23.24 -4.45 6.71
CA GLY A 134 -23.81 -5.76 7.00
C GLY A 134 -23.38 -6.87 6.05
N ILE A 135 -22.25 -6.70 5.35
CA ILE A 135 -21.75 -7.69 4.39
C ILE A 135 -21.10 -8.85 5.18
N PRO A 136 -21.60 -10.10 5.07
CA PRO A 136 -21.02 -11.24 5.74
C PRO A 136 -19.62 -11.54 5.18
N ARG A 137 -18.72 -12.07 6.02
CA ARG A 137 -17.36 -12.45 5.61
C ARG A 137 -17.37 -13.57 4.56
N GLU A 138 -18.38 -14.42 4.61
CA GLU A 138 -18.53 -15.58 3.75
C GLU A 138 -19.69 -15.32 2.81
N HIS A 139 -19.39 -15.25 1.51
CA HIS A 139 -20.39 -15.12 0.47
C HIS A 139 -21.07 -16.48 0.28
N GLN A 140 -22.14 -16.75 1.04
CA GLN A 140 -23.01 -17.89 0.77
C GLN A 140 -23.71 -17.65 -0.58
N GLN A 141 -23.20 -18.27 -1.65
CA GLN A 141 -23.94 -18.38 -2.89
C GLN A 141 -25.25 -19.10 -2.56
N ARG A 142 -26.38 -18.40 -2.64
CA ARG A 142 -27.69 -19.05 -2.63
C ARG A 142 -27.71 -19.99 -3.83
N GLN A 143 -27.50 -21.28 -3.59
CA GLN A 143 -27.79 -22.29 -4.58
C GLN A 143 -29.30 -22.20 -4.83
N GLY A 144 -29.66 -21.70 -6.01
CA GLY A 144 -31.05 -21.62 -6.42
C GLY A 144 -31.59 -23.02 -6.62
N GLU A 145 -32.47 -23.46 -5.73
CA GLU A 145 -33.42 -24.52 -6.03
C GLU A 145 -34.29 -24.04 -7.21
N ARG A 146 -34.26 -24.80 -8.30
CA ARG A 146 -35.25 -24.79 -9.37
C ARG A 146 -35.88 -26.17 -9.42
#